data_AF-A0A316EF69-F1
#
_entry.id   AF-A0A316EF69-F1
#
_cell.length_a   1.000
_cell.length_b   1.000
_cell.length_c   1.000
_cell.angle_alpha   90.00
_cell.angle_beta   90.00
_cell.angle_gamma   90.00
#
_symmetry.space_group_name_H-M   'P 1'
#
loop_
_entity.id
_entity.type
_entity.pdbx_description
1 polymer ?
#
loop_
_entity_poly.entity_id
_entity_poly.type
_entity_poly.pdbx_seq_one_letter_code
_entity_poly.pdbx_strand_id
1 'polypeptide(L)'
;MRPGATIRAVQVDADELRVAARALRDDAAEDLRRAADRVRLPERQYGVEAAFDRYTTAAAYRALVTAVDQELRLLERAARELADALERTALDYERVDERAAHRLGRDRP
;
A
#
# COMPACT_ATOMS: atom_id res chain seq x y z
N MET A 1 -3.94 30.71 35.75
CA MET A 1 -2.92 29.80 35.18
C MET A 1 -3.67 28.67 34.46
N ARG A 2 -3.25 28.33 33.24
CA ARG A 2 -4.09 27.76 32.18
C ARG A 2 -4.75 26.42 32.52
N PRO A 3 -6.02 26.19 32.13
CA PRO A 3 -6.64 24.87 32.21
C PRO A 3 -5.85 23.91 31.31
N GLY A 4 -5.47 22.76 31.87
CA GLY A 4 -4.77 21.71 31.15
C GLY A 4 -5.60 21.27 29.95
N ALA A 5 -5.01 21.33 28.75
CA ALA A 5 -5.60 20.73 27.57
C ALA A 5 -5.72 19.23 27.85
N THR A 6 -6.92 18.77 28.20
CA THR A 6 -7.28 17.36 28.09
C THR A 6 -7.06 16.97 26.64
N ILE A 7 -5.95 16.31 26.36
CA ILE A 7 -5.71 15.63 25.10
C ILE A 7 -6.86 14.62 25.01
N ARG A 8 -7.88 14.97 24.23
CA ARG A 8 -8.95 14.04 23.89
C ARG A 8 -8.25 12.92 23.13
N ALA A 9 -8.13 11.75 23.74
CA ALA A 9 -7.55 10.59 23.06
C ALA A 9 -8.30 10.44 21.74
N VAL A 10 -7.60 10.61 20.62
CA VAL A 10 -8.16 10.29 19.31
C VAL A 10 -8.34 8.79 19.34
N GLN A 11 -9.59 8.35 19.46
CA GLN A 11 -9.93 6.94 19.40
C GLN A 11 -9.81 6.54 17.93
N VAL A 12 -8.68 5.94 17.58
CA VAL A 12 -8.43 5.41 16.23
C VAL A 12 -9.11 4.06 16.17
N ASP A 13 -10.02 3.88 15.21
CA ASP A 13 -10.69 2.60 15.00
C ASP A 13 -9.71 1.62 14.33
N ALA A 14 -9.30 0.60 15.09
CA ALA A 14 -8.39 -0.44 14.62
C ALA A 14 -8.98 -1.22 13.43
N ASP A 15 -10.30 -1.33 13.33
CA ASP A 15 -10.96 -2.02 12.21
C ASP A 15 -10.92 -1.18 10.95
N GLU A 16 -11.08 0.15 11.04
CA GLU A 16 -10.89 1.05 9.89
C GLU A 16 -9.45 0.95 9.33
N LEU A 17 -8.44 0.90 10.22
CA LEU A 17 -7.05 0.71 9.82
C LEU A 17 -6.83 -0.61 9.07
N ARG A 18 -7.47 -1.69 9.52
CA ARG A 18 -7.40 -2.99 8.84
C ARG A 18 -8.11 -3.01 7.50
N VAL A 19 -9.26 -2.36 7.39
CA VAL A 19 -9.97 -2.23 6.12
C VAL A 19 -9.08 -1.47 5.12
N ALA A 20 -8.47 -0.37 5.54
CA ALA A 20 -7.53 0.38 4.70
C ALA A 20 -6.30 -0.45 4.31
N ALA A 21 -5.72 -1.20 5.25
CA ALA A 21 -4.60 -2.10 4.97
C ALA A 21 -4.95 -3.18 3.93
N ARG A 22 -6.13 -3.79 4.04
CA ARG A 22 -6.64 -4.77 3.07
C ARG A 22 -6.84 -4.14 1.70
N ALA A 23 -7.49 -2.99 1.61
CA ALA A 23 -7.67 -2.28 0.34
C ALA A 23 -6.32 -1.96 -0.33
N LEU A 24 -5.32 -1.55 0.43
CA LEU A 24 -3.97 -1.32 -0.10
C LEU A 24 -3.29 -2.59 -0.61
N ARG A 25 -3.43 -3.71 0.11
CA ARG A 25 -2.75 -4.96 -0.22
C ARG A 25 -3.46 -5.75 -1.32
N ASP A 26 -4.78 -5.87 -1.23
CA ASP A 26 -5.58 -6.76 -2.07
C ASP A 26 -6.07 -6.07 -3.34
N ASP A 27 -6.33 -4.76 -3.29
CA ASP A 27 -6.77 -4.00 -4.45
C ASP A 27 -5.59 -3.26 -5.09
N ALA A 28 -5.02 -2.28 -4.39
CA ALA A 28 -4.04 -1.38 -4.99
C ALA A 28 -2.74 -2.10 -5.41
N ALA A 29 -2.12 -2.87 -4.51
CA ALA A 29 -0.87 -3.56 -4.82
C ALA A 29 -1.06 -4.64 -5.90
N GLU A 30 -2.17 -5.39 -5.85
CA GLU A 30 -2.44 -6.42 -6.85
C GLU A 30 -2.78 -5.81 -8.22
N ASP A 31 -3.51 -4.70 -8.27
CA ASP A 31 -3.77 -4.00 -9.54
C ASP A 31 -2.49 -3.38 -10.14
N LEU A 32 -1.60 -2.84 -9.30
CA LEU A 32 -0.28 -2.36 -9.73
C LEU A 32 0.56 -3.50 -10.29
N ARG A 33 0.55 -4.67 -9.64
CA ARG A 33 1.23 -5.87 -10.12
C ARG A 33 0.68 -6.32 -11.47
N ARG A 34 -0.64 -6.41 -11.61
CA ARG A 34 -1.30 -6.77 -12.88
C ARG A 34 -0.99 -5.76 -13.99
N ALA A 35 -0.94 -4.47 -13.65
CA ALA A 35 -0.56 -3.42 -14.59
C ALA A 35 0.89 -3.61 -15.07
N ALA A 36 1.83 -3.89 -14.17
CA ALA A 36 3.23 -4.15 -14.52
C ALA A 36 3.36 -5.35 -15.47
N ASP A 37 2.63 -6.43 -15.21
CA ASP A 37 2.61 -7.61 -16.07
C ASP A 37 2.02 -7.32 -17.46
N ARG A 38 0.97 -6.49 -17.52
CA ARG A 38 0.33 -6.06 -18.79
C ARG A 38 1.25 -5.17 -19.64
N VAL A 39 2.03 -4.30 -19.03
CA VAL A 39 2.95 -3.40 -19.77
C VAL A 39 4.00 -4.19 -20.57
N ARG A 40 4.38 -5.39 -20.11
CA ARG A 40 5.31 -6.28 -20.82
C ARG A 40 4.65 -7.22 -21.81
N LEU A 41 3.32 -7.33 -21.80
CA LEU A 41 2.57 -8.28 -22.64
C LEU A 41 2.82 -8.09 -24.14
N PRO A 42 2.79 -6.87 -24.71
CA PRO A 42 2.97 -6.69 -26.15
C PRO A 42 4.30 -7.23 -26.65
N GLU A 43 5.37 -7.01 -25.88
CA GLU A 43 6.71 -7.47 -26.23
C GLU A 43 6.88 -8.97 -26.05
N ARG A 44 6.33 -9.55 -24.97
CA ARG A 44 6.39 -11.01 -24.72
C ARG A 44 5.57 -11.82 -25.71
N GLN A 45 4.41 -11.32 -26.12
CA GLN A 45 3.45 -12.11 -26.88
C GLN A 45 3.56 -11.92 -28.39
N TYR A 46 3.90 -10.72 -28.86
CA TYR A 46 3.82 -10.39 -30.29
C TYR A 46 5.15 -9.99 -30.91
N GLY A 47 6.15 -9.62 -30.10
CA GLY A 47 7.40 -9.04 -30.58
C GLY A 47 7.17 -7.66 -31.19
N VAL A 48 7.68 -6.62 -30.55
CA VAL A 48 7.38 -5.23 -30.96
C VAL A 48 8.19 -4.74 -32.15
N GLU A 49 9.21 -5.48 -32.59
CA GLU A 49 10.12 -5.04 -33.65
C GLU A 49 9.42 -4.86 -35.00
N ALA A 50 8.39 -5.67 -35.29
CA ALA A 50 7.62 -5.56 -36.53
C ALA A 50 6.79 -4.26 -36.65
N ALA A 51 6.59 -3.54 -35.54
CA ALA A 51 5.86 -2.27 -35.53
C ALA A 51 6.76 -1.06 -35.84
N PHE A 52 8.08 -1.25 -35.93
CA PHE A 52 9.03 -0.19 -36.24
C PHE A 52 9.52 -0.30 -37.69
N ASP A 53 9.71 0.85 -38.33
CA ASP A 53 10.18 0.93 -39.72
C ASP A 53 11.72 0.95 -39.81
N ARG A 54 12.26 1.13 -41.02
CA ARG A 54 13.71 1.16 -41.27
C ARG A 54 14.45 2.29 -40.52
N TYR A 55 13.76 3.36 -40.13
CA TYR A 55 14.37 4.56 -39.53
C TYR A 55 14.07 4.68 -38.03
N THR A 56 13.26 3.78 -37.47
CA THR A 56 12.86 3.76 -36.07
C THR A 56 13.27 2.43 -35.43
N THR A 57 13.47 2.41 -34.11
CA THR A 57 13.84 1.18 -33.39
C THR A 57 13.00 1.02 -32.14
N ALA A 58 12.83 -0.21 -31.69
CA ALA A 58 12.15 -0.53 -30.44
C ALA A 58 12.90 -0.06 -29.19
N ALA A 59 14.12 0.51 -29.30
CA ALA A 59 14.95 0.85 -28.16
C ALA A 59 14.29 1.87 -27.21
N ALA A 60 13.71 2.96 -27.76
CA ALA A 60 13.02 3.96 -26.96
C ALA A 60 11.75 3.40 -26.29
N TYR A 61 11.01 2.54 -27.01
CA TYR A 61 9.86 1.83 -26.47
C TYR A 61 10.26 0.91 -25.32
N ARG A 62 11.30 0.09 -25.48
CA ARG A 62 11.82 -0.82 -24.46
C ARG A 62 12.27 -0.07 -23.21
N ALA A 63 12.93 1.08 -23.39
CA ALA A 63 13.34 1.94 -22.28
C ALA A 63 12.11 2.46 -21.50
N LEU A 64 11.09 2.94 -22.21
CA LEU A 64 9.84 3.40 -21.59
C LEU A 64 9.12 2.27 -20.84
N VAL A 65 8.92 1.12 -21.48
CA VAL A 65 8.30 -0.08 -20.87
C VAL A 65 9.04 -0.51 -19.61
N THR A 66 10.38 -0.48 -19.65
CA THR A 66 11.21 -0.84 -18.50
C THR A 66 11.04 0.15 -17.35
N ALA A 67 11.06 1.46 -17.64
CA ALA A 67 10.85 2.49 -16.63
C ALA A 67 9.46 2.35 -15.99
N VAL A 68 8.41 2.17 -16.80
CA VAL A 68 7.04 2.02 -16.29
C VAL A 68 6.89 0.75 -15.44
N ASP A 69 7.46 -0.39 -15.84
CA ASP A 69 7.43 -1.61 -15.00
C ASP A 69 8.14 -1.38 -13.66
N GLN A 70 9.27 -0.66 -13.64
CA GLN A 70 10.00 -0.35 -12.42
C GLN A 70 9.19 0.54 -11.47
N GLU A 71 8.57 1.60 -11.99
CA GLU A 71 7.73 2.50 -11.20
C GLU A 71 6.50 1.78 -10.63
N LEU A 72 5.83 0.95 -11.42
CA LEU A 72 4.67 0.18 -10.96
C LEU A 72 5.05 -0.80 -9.84
N ARG A 73 6.21 -1.47 -9.94
CA ARG A 73 6.72 -2.35 -8.87
C ARG A 73 7.10 -1.59 -7.61
N LEU A 74 7.64 -0.38 -7.76
CA LEU A 74 7.96 0.49 -6.64
C LEU A 74 6.69 0.91 -5.89
N LEU A 75 5.65 1.31 -6.63
CA LEU A 75 4.34 1.65 -6.07
C LEU A 75 3.67 0.43 -5.42
N GLU A 76 3.74 -0.75 -6.04
CA GLU A 76 3.23 -2.00 -5.45
C GLU A 76 3.87 -2.24 -4.08
N ARG A 77 5.20 -2.14 -4.02
CA ARG A 77 5.95 -2.35 -2.78
C ARG A 77 5.58 -1.32 -1.72
N ALA A 78 5.48 -0.04 -2.09
CA ALA A 78 5.08 1.01 -1.17
C ALA A 78 3.67 0.80 -0.61
N ALA A 79 2.72 0.34 -1.44
CA ALA A 79 1.37 0.00 -1.00
C ALA A 79 1.36 -1.15 0.01
N ARG A 80 2.17 -2.19 -0.21
CA ARG A 80 2.33 -3.30 0.74
C ARG A 80 2.97 -2.84 2.06
N GLU A 81 4.03 -2.05 1.99
CA GLU A 81 4.71 -1.51 3.19
C GLU A 81 3.78 -0.61 4.01
N LEU A 82 2.94 0.20 3.36
CA LEU A 82 1.92 0.99 4.03
C LEU A 82 0.83 0.11 4.67
N ALA A 83 0.35 -0.92 3.97
CA ALA A 83 -0.59 -1.88 4.53
C ALA A 83 -0.04 -2.56 5.80
N ASP A 84 1.22 -3.01 5.76
CA ASP A 84 1.90 -3.61 6.91
C ASP A 84 1.99 -2.62 8.09
N ALA A 85 2.28 -1.35 7.81
CA ALA A 85 2.36 -0.32 8.84
C ALA A 85 0.99 -0.04 9.50
N LEU A 86 -0.09 -0.01 8.70
CA LEU A 86 -1.44 0.14 9.21
C LEU A 86 -1.86 -1.05 10.07
N GLU A 87 -1.55 -2.29 9.66
CA GLU A 87 -1.81 -3.49 10.47
C GLU A 87 -1.08 -3.45 11.82
N ARG A 88 0.21 -3.06 11.82
CA ARG A 88 0.98 -2.90 13.07
C ARG A 88 0.38 -1.83 13.97
N THR A 89 -0.04 -0.71 13.38
CA THR A 89 -0.66 0.40 14.11
C THR A 89 -1.98 -0.03 14.73
N ALA A 90 -2.81 -0.78 14.01
CA ALA A 90 -4.06 -1.34 14.54
C ALA A 90 -3.82 -2.25 15.76
N LEU A 91 -2.84 -3.16 15.66
CA LEU A 91 -2.46 -4.04 16.77
C LEU A 91 -1.96 -3.27 18.00
N ASP A 92 -1.23 -2.17 17.79
CA ASP A 92 -0.73 -1.35 18.89
C ASP A 92 -1.88 -0.63 19.61
N TYR A 93 -2.87 -0.11 18.89
CA TYR A 93 -4.07 0.49 19.49
C TYR A 93 -4.88 -0.52 20.30
N GLU A 94 -5.14 -1.72 19.77
CA GLU A 94 -5.87 -2.76 20.52
C GLU A 94 -5.17 -3.15 21.81
N ARG A 95 -3.84 -3.31 21.78
CA ARG A 95 -3.06 -3.62 22.98
C ARG A 95 -3.14 -2.50 24.02
N VAL A 96 -3.25 -1.24 23.58
CA VAL A 96 -3.43 -0.10 24.48
C VAL A 96 -4.83 -0.13 25.10
N ASP A 97 -5.85 -0.42 24.31
CA ASP A 97 -7.24 -0.52 24.75
C ASP A 97 -7.46 -1.68 25.73
N GLU A 98 -6.89 -2.86 25.44
CA GLU A 98 -6.89 -4.01 26.36
C GLU A 98 -6.25 -3.66 27.71
N ARG A 99 -5.08 -3.00 27.69
CA ARG A 99 -4.40 -2.54 28.92
C ARG A 99 -5.18 -1.48 29.68
N ALA A 100 -5.93 -0.63 28.97
CA ALA A 100 -6.79 0.37 29.59
C ALA A 100 -8.01 -0.31 30.24
N ALA A 101 -8.67 -1.23 29.52
CA ALA A 101 -9.80 -2.01 30.03
C ALA A 101 -9.43 -2.84 31.26
N HIS A 102 -8.26 -3.49 31.27
CA HIS A 102 -7.79 -4.24 32.44
C HIS A 102 -7.51 -3.37 33.66
N ARG A 103 -7.06 -2.13 33.48
CA ARG A 103 -6.88 -1.17 34.60
C ARG A 103 -8.22 -0.72 35.16
N LEU A 104 -9.16 -0.33 34.28
CA LEU A 104 -10.49 0.12 34.67
C LEU A 104 -11.35 -0.99 35.30
N GLY A 105 -11.19 -2.24 34.86
CA GLY A 105 -11.87 -3.41 35.42
C GLY A 105 -11.36 -3.83 36.80
N ARG A 106 -10.13 -3.45 37.18
CA ARG A 106 -9.56 -3.71 38.51
C ARG A 106 -9.99 -2.70 39.57
N ASP A 107 -10.45 -1.53 39.16
CA ASP A 107 -10.93 -0.45 40.03
C ASP A 107 -12.45 -0.47 40.26
N ARG A 108 -13.15 -1.52 39.82
CA ARG A 108 -14.57 -1.73 40.13
C ARG A 108 -14.71 -2.63 41.37
N PRO A 109 -15.30 -2.14 42.49
CA PRO A 109 -15.46 -2.90 43.73
C PRO A 109 -16.45 -4.07 43.60
#